data_AF-A0AAD9Q6Q3-F1
#
_entry.id   AF-A0AAD9Q6Q3-F1
#
_cell.length_a   1.000
_cell.length_b   1.000
_cell.length_c   1.000
_cell.angle_alpha   90.00
_cell.angle_beta   90.00
_cell.angle_gamma   90.00
#
_symmetry.space_group_name_H-M   'P 1'
#
loop_
_entity.id
_entity.type
_entity.pdbx_description
1 polymer ?
#
loop_
_entity_poly.entity_id
_entity_poly.type
_entity_poly.pdbx_seq_one_letter_code
_entity_poly.pdbx_strand_id
1 'polypeptide(L)'
;MRLTVKKTGTHFLVGHRRKKIFVYTIIVTATFFTIVYLYFLPEKFNPFEPFTLMLDSTPLAGPSKVQVVKDGVKRDLQRFQGYENSILFDDTWLIENCIGTLSQIEGIEKMFDVVDAWKNSLSIECRNLYTKFSDIYSVRTRHAPVVIPDSFIPKVLRWLGNSKQLLEGARSQLITSIENLYTQESTIFNPIRSKRPGAAGGATSETLEYVSELLQATEKDCDFCKYKNNTARDPFGSVDSQFTLTVSNTFKVEKFHSLVLWKHHNPLAIEEYEVCM
;
A
#
# COMPACT_ATOMS: atom_id res chain seq x y z
N MET A 1 39.45 2.91 -18.85
CA MET A 1 39.46 2.64 -17.39
C MET A 1 38.24 1.78 -17.08
N ARG A 2 38.39 0.47 -16.81
CA ARG A 2 37.27 -0.44 -16.54
C ARG A 2 36.85 -0.28 -15.08
N LEU A 3 35.68 0.30 -14.83
CA LEU A 3 35.08 0.36 -13.49
C LEU A 3 34.15 -0.84 -13.29
N THR A 4 34.54 -1.72 -12.38
CA THR A 4 33.73 -2.86 -11.94
C THR A 4 32.75 -2.37 -10.87
N VAL A 5 31.46 -2.29 -11.21
CA VAL A 5 30.41 -1.90 -10.25
C VAL A 5 30.01 -3.12 -9.42
N LYS A 6 30.27 -3.08 -8.10
CA LYS A 6 29.69 -4.04 -7.16
C LYS A 6 28.20 -3.74 -6.97
N LYS A 7 27.34 -4.73 -7.21
CA LYS A 7 25.92 -4.70 -6.82
C LYS A 7 25.81 -4.59 -5.29
N THR A 8 25.42 -3.43 -4.79
CA THR A 8 24.92 -3.28 -3.42
C THR A 8 23.44 -3.61 -3.39
N GLY A 9 23.09 -4.72 -2.74
CA GLY A 9 21.70 -5.13 -2.51
C GLY A 9 20.99 -4.14 -1.57
N THR A 10 19.87 -3.61 -2.02
CA THR A 10 19.02 -2.62 -1.31
C THR A 10 18.11 -3.23 -0.23
N HIS A 11 18.44 -4.42 0.30
CA HIS A 11 17.59 -5.11 1.29
C HIS A 11 17.67 -4.57 2.74
N PHE A 12 18.44 -3.51 3.02
CA PHE A 12 18.73 -3.12 4.41
C PHE A 12 18.00 -1.91 4.99
N LEU A 13 17.13 -1.21 4.24
CA LEU A 13 16.58 0.07 4.72
C LEU A 13 15.18 0.03 5.37
N VAL A 14 14.49 -1.12 5.37
CA VAL A 14 13.15 -1.22 5.99
C VAL A 14 13.18 -1.85 7.40
N GLY A 15 14.27 -2.54 7.77
CA GLY A 15 14.39 -3.25 9.06
C GLY A 15 14.72 -2.38 10.28
N HIS A 16 15.12 -1.12 10.08
CA HIS A 16 15.71 -0.33 11.18
C HIS A 16 14.67 0.35 12.10
N ARG A 17 13.43 0.56 11.63
CA ARG A 17 12.34 1.17 12.42
C ARG A 17 11.66 0.17 13.36
N ARG A 18 11.38 -1.06 12.89
CA ARG A 18 10.74 -2.11 13.71
C ARG A 18 11.65 -2.59 14.86
N LYS A 19 12.97 -2.70 14.63
CA LYS A 19 13.93 -3.06 15.69
C LYS A 19 14.01 -2.01 16.81
N LYS A 20 13.93 -0.71 16.48
CA LYS A 20 13.95 0.35 17.49
C LYS A 20 12.71 0.34 18.38
N ILE A 21 11.52 0.11 17.81
CA ILE A 21 10.27 0.02 18.57
C ILE A 21 10.30 -1.21 19.51
N PHE A 22 10.74 -2.37 19.01
CA PHE A 22 10.81 -3.59 19.81
C PHE A 22 11.77 -3.47 21.01
N VAL A 23 12.94 -2.86 20.80
CA VAL A 23 13.92 -2.62 21.89
C VAL A 23 13.36 -1.62 22.91
N TYR A 24 12.66 -0.57 22.47
CA TYR A 24 12.07 0.40 23.37
C TYR A 24 10.95 -0.21 24.22
N THR A 25 10.11 -1.06 23.63
CA THR A 25 9.05 -1.76 24.36
C THR A 25 9.63 -2.70 25.43
N ILE A 26 10.71 -3.43 25.13
CA ILE A 26 11.37 -4.31 26.11
C ILE A 26 11.97 -3.51 27.27
N ILE A 27 12.61 -2.36 26.99
CA ILE A 27 13.22 -1.54 28.04
C ILE A 27 12.13 -0.95 28.95
N VAL A 28 11.02 -0.46 28.37
CA VAL A 28 9.90 0.12 29.14
C VAL A 28 9.19 -0.95 29.97
N THR A 29 8.97 -2.16 29.43
CA THR A 29 8.35 -3.23 30.22
C THR A 29 9.28 -3.72 31.33
N ALA A 30 10.58 -3.91 31.04
CA ALA A 30 11.55 -4.32 32.05
C ALA A 30 11.62 -3.32 33.20
N THR A 31 11.71 -2.01 32.89
CA THR A 31 11.74 -0.94 33.90
C THR A 31 10.44 -0.85 34.70
N PHE A 32 9.28 -0.99 34.06
CA PHE A 32 7.99 -1.06 34.77
C PHE A 32 7.95 -2.23 35.76
N PHE A 33 8.36 -3.43 35.34
CA PHE A 33 8.43 -4.60 36.25
C PHE A 33 9.45 -4.42 37.36
N THR A 34 10.59 -3.75 37.12
CA THR A 34 11.57 -3.48 38.19
C THR A 34 11.03 -2.48 39.21
N ILE A 35 10.33 -1.43 38.75
CA ILE A 35 9.70 -0.45 39.65
C ILE A 35 8.59 -1.12 40.45
N VAL A 36 7.74 -1.94 39.82
CA VAL A 36 6.72 -2.71 40.55
C VAL A 36 7.35 -3.67 41.56
N TYR A 37 8.42 -4.36 41.18
CA TYR A 37 9.16 -5.26 42.08
C TYR A 37 9.75 -4.52 43.29
N LEU A 38 10.33 -3.33 43.09
CA LEU A 38 10.95 -2.54 44.14
C LEU A 38 9.95 -1.83 45.06
N TYR A 39 8.75 -1.51 44.57
CA TYR A 39 7.77 -0.72 45.33
C TYR A 39 6.60 -1.53 45.90
N PHE A 40 6.30 -2.72 45.37
CA PHE A 40 5.10 -3.48 45.73
C PHE A 40 5.34 -4.86 46.32
N LEU A 41 6.59 -5.32 46.49
CA LEU A 41 6.84 -6.56 47.22
C LEU A 41 7.06 -6.30 48.72
N PRO A 42 6.32 -6.98 49.61
CA PRO A 42 6.56 -6.90 51.04
C PRO A 42 7.95 -7.48 51.38
N GLU A 43 8.61 -6.91 52.40
CA GLU A 43 10.00 -7.15 52.85
C GLU A 43 10.38 -8.63 53.19
N LYS A 44 9.54 -9.62 52.88
CA LYS A 44 9.76 -11.03 53.20
C LYS A 44 9.63 -11.97 51.99
N PHE A 45 9.96 -11.52 50.78
CA PHE A 45 10.07 -12.42 49.63
C PHE A 45 11.54 -12.79 49.37
N ASN A 46 11.93 -14.02 49.72
CA ASN A 46 13.28 -14.54 49.51
C ASN A 46 13.32 -15.31 48.17
N PRO A 47 14.02 -14.82 47.12
CA PRO A 47 14.03 -15.45 45.80
C PRO A 47 14.94 -16.69 45.70
N PHE A 48 15.52 -17.15 46.81
CA PHE A 48 16.49 -18.25 46.87
C PHE A 48 16.01 -19.51 47.61
N GLU A 49 14.71 -19.73 47.79
CA GLU A 49 14.25 -21.08 48.12
C GLU A 49 14.29 -21.97 46.85
N PRO A 50 15.08 -23.06 46.83
CA PRO A 50 15.15 -23.93 45.68
C PRO A 50 13.85 -24.72 45.55
N PHE A 51 13.14 -24.50 44.44
CA PHE A 51 12.10 -25.40 43.95
C PHE A 51 12.72 -26.79 43.76
N THR A 52 12.46 -27.69 44.71
CA THR A 52 12.83 -29.10 44.61
C THR A 52 11.83 -29.77 43.66
N LEU A 53 12.10 -29.69 42.36
CA LEU A 53 11.47 -30.57 41.39
C LEU A 53 12.12 -31.95 41.52
N MET A 54 11.31 -32.90 42.01
CA MET A 54 11.58 -34.33 41.96
C MET A 54 11.89 -34.76 40.52
N LEU A 55 13.18 -34.89 40.20
CA LEU A 55 13.67 -35.68 39.09
C LEU A 55 13.84 -37.10 39.61
N ASP A 56 12.84 -37.94 39.38
CA ASP A 56 12.99 -39.39 39.53
C ASP A 56 14.00 -39.89 38.48
N SER A 57 15.20 -40.17 38.95
CA SER A 57 16.25 -40.88 38.24
C SER A 57 16.03 -42.38 38.40
N THR A 58 15.50 -43.05 37.36
CA THR A 58 15.68 -44.50 37.18
C THR A 58 16.75 -44.78 36.13
N PRO A 59 17.63 -45.79 36.32
CA PRO A 59 18.88 -45.91 35.58
C PRO A 59 18.76 -46.65 34.24
N LEU A 60 19.73 -46.32 33.38
CA LEU A 60 20.15 -46.97 32.13
C LEU A 60 19.77 -48.46 31.98
N ALA A 61 19.02 -48.76 30.91
CA ALA A 61 18.96 -50.09 30.31
C ALA A 61 19.18 -49.99 28.79
N GLY A 62 20.21 -50.71 28.34
CA GLY A 62 20.63 -51.22 27.02
C GLY A 62 19.90 -50.88 25.69
N PRO A 63 20.56 -51.14 24.55
CA PRO A 63 20.11 -50.68 23.24
C PRO A 63 18.94 -51.53 22.74
N SER A 64 17.72 -50.97 22.83
CA SER A 64 16.53 -51.60 22.25
C SER A 64 16.28 -51.08 20.84
N LYS A 65 16.35 -52.03 19.90
CA LYS A 65 15.96 -52.02 18.49
C LYS A 65 15.03 -50.86 18.10
N VAL A 66 15.47 -50.10 17.09
CA VAL A 66 14.62 -49.17 16.33
C VAL A 66 13.53 -49.99 15.64
N GLN A 67 12.36 -50.11 16.29
CA GLN A 67 11.12 -50.40 15.59
C GLN A 67 10.63 -49.10 14.98
N VAL A 68 10.63 -49.05 13.65
CA VAL A 68 9.99 -47.97 12.90
C VAL A 68 8.49 -48.03 13.20
N VAL A 69 8.05 -47.20 14.14
CA VAL A 69 6.65 -47.01 14.51
C VAL A 69 5.92 -46.40 13.31
N LYS A 70 5.22 -47.24 12.55
CA LYS A 70 4.32 -46.83 11.45
C LYS A 70 3.08 -46.05 11.93
N ASP A 71 2.95 -45.85 13.25
CA ASP A 71 1.81 -45.16 13.88
C ASP A 71 2.03 -43.66 14.12
N GLY A 72 3.12 -43.08 13.60
CA GLY A 72 3.38 -41.63 13.68
C GLY A 72 2.55 -40.81 12.70
N VAL A 73 2.31 -41.32 11.48
CA VAL A 73 1.65 -40.56 10.41
C VAL A 73 0.15 -40.37 10.66
N LYS A 74 -0.51 -41.29 11.37
CA LYS A 74 -1.95 -41.15 11.69
C LYS A 74 -2.24 -40.17 12.83
N ARG A 75 -1.29 -39.89 13.71
CA ARG A 75 -1.50 -38.97 14.85
C ARG A 75 -1.34 -37.50 14.46
N ASP A 76 -0.50 -37.18 13.48
CA ASP A 76 -0.32 -35.79 13.02
C ASP A 76 -1.45 -35.31 12.09
N LEU A 77 -2.16 -36.22 11.40
CA LEU A 77 -3.34 -35.87 10.59
C LEU A 77 -4.57 -35.51 11.43
N GLN A 78 -4.65 -35.92 12.69
CA GLN A 78 -5.74 -35.52 13.60
C GLN A 78 -5.55 -34.11 14.18
N ARG A 79 -4.37 -33.49 13.99
CA ARG A 79 -4.06 -32.16 14.53
C ARG A 79 -4.54 -31.03 13.64
N PHE A 80 -4.85 -31.33 12.38
CA PHE A 80 -5.57 -30.44 11.51
C PHE A 80 -7.06 -30.74 11.68
N GLN A 81 -7.70 -30.07 12.64
CA GLN A 81 -9.16 -29.93 12.57
C GLN A 81 -9.49 -29.42 11.16
N GLY A 82 -10.36 -30.15 10.47
CA GLY A 82 -10.75 -29.78 9.11
C GLY A 82 -11.18 -28.31 9.10
N TYR A 83 -10.64 -27.53 8.17
CA TYR A 83 -11.04 -26.14 8.02
C TYR A 83 -12.51 -26.11 7.59
N GLU A 84 -13.38 -25.70 8.51
CA GLU A 84 -14.80 -25.57 8.24
C GLU A 84 -15.01 -24.28 7.43
N ASN A 85 -15.36 -24.44 6.16
CA ASN A 85 -15.68 -23.34 5.23
C ASN A 85 -17.15 -22.89 5.35
N SER A 86 -17.82 -23.19 6.47
CA SER A 86 -19.22 -22.78 6.63
C SER A 86 -19.30 -21.26 6.68
N ILE A 87 -20.18 -20.71 5.85
CA ILE A 87 -20.47 -19.28 5.84
C ILE A 87 -21.23 -18.99 7.13
N LEU A 88 -20.53 -18.44 8.12
CA LEU A 88 -21.11 -18.14 9.44
C LEU A 88 -22.18 -17.04 9.38
N PHE A 89 -22.05 -16.13 8.41
CA PHE A 89 -22.93 -14.97 8.24
C PHE A 89 -23.20 -14.74 6.75
N ASP A 90 -24.46 -14.52 6.39
CA ASP A 90 -24.83 -14.10 5.05
C ASP A 90 -24.58 -12.59 4.83
N ASP A 91 -24.74 -12.14 3.59
CA ASP A 91 -24.55 -10.76 3.18
C ASP A 91 -25.51 -9.79 3.89
N THR A 92 -26.76 -10.20 4.07
CA THR A 92 -27.82 -9.42 4.72
C THR A 92 -27.47 -9.16 6.17
N TRP A 93 -27.07 -10.18 6.91
CA TRP A 93 -26.66 -10.07 8.30
C TRP A 93 -25.43 -9.17 8.44
N LEU A 94 -24.42 -9.32 7.57
CA LEU A 94 -23.21 -8.50 7.59
C LEU A 94 -23.54 -7.03 7.33
N ILE A 95 -24.43 -6.75 6.39
CA ILE A 95 -24.90 -5.40 6.10
C ILE A 95 -25.58 -4.82 7.34
N GLU A 96 -26.58 -5.51 7.89
CA GLU A 96 -27.38 -5.00 9.00
C GLU A 96 -26.57 -4.79 10.28
N ASN A 97 -25.65 -5.71 10.60
CA ASN A 97 -24.97 -5.75 11.90
C ASN A 97 -23.58 -5.10 11.87
N CYS A 98 -22.88 -5.12 10.73
CA CYS A 98 -21.50 -4.63 10.65
C CYS A 98 -21.37 -3.24 10.04
N ILE A 99 -22.21 -2.90 9.06
CA ILE A 99 -22.04 -1.70 8.22
C ILE A 99 -23.24 -0.75 8.36
N GLY A 100 -24.43 -1.27 8.67
CA GLY A 100 -25.68 -0.51 8.76
C GLY A 100 -26.10 0.07 7.42
N THR A 101 -26.61 1.31 7.44
CA THR A 101 -27.10 2.02 6.25
C THR A 101 -26.00 2.42 5.26
N LEU A 102 -24.72 2.31 5.63
CA LEU A 102 -23.60 2.65 4.74
C LEU A 102 -23.46 1.65 3.57
N SER A 103 -24.11 0.49 3.63
CA SER A 103 -24.20 -0.47 2.51
C SER A 103 -25.03 0.03 1.33
N GLN A 104 -25.94 0.98 1.56
CA GLN A 104 -26.73 1.63 0.51
C GLN A 104 -25.91 2.69 -0.25
N ILE A 105 -24.68 2.94 0.17
CA ILE A 105 -23.79 3.87 -0.49
C ILE A 105 -23.11 3.17 -1.66
N GLU A 106 -23.54 3.53 -2.87
CA GLU A 106 -22.93 3.07 -4.10
C GLU A 106 -21.58 3.77 -4.33
N GLY A 107 -20.60 3.02 -4.86
CA GLY A 107 -19.32 3.56 -5.32
C GLY A 107 -18.10 3.10 -4.50
N ILE A 108 -17.05 2.69 -5.20
CA ILE A 108 -15.80 2.20 -4.59
C ILE A 108 -15.04 3.27 -3.81
N GLU A 109 -15.32 4.54 -4.08
CA GLU A 109 -14.80 5.70 -3.34
C GLU A 109 -15.24 5.76 -1.89
N LYS A 110 -16.29 5.00 -1.53
CA LYS A 110 -16.85 4.90 -0.17
C LYS A 110 -16.37 3.67 0.59
N MET A 111 -15.53 2.85 -0.03
CA MET A 111 -14.96 1.64 0.57
C MET A 111 -14.26 1.93 1.91
N PHE A 112 -13.55 3.05 2.01
CA PHE A 112 -12.90 3.42 3.26
C PHE A 112 -13.89 3.71 4.38
N ASP A 113 -14.97 4.44 4.08
CA ASP A 113 -16.02 4.76 5.05
C ASP A 113 -16.71 3.47 5.53
N VAL A 114 -16.95 2.51 4.61
CA VAL A 114 -17.49 1.19 4.92
C VAL A 114 -16.56 0.39 5.84
N VAL A 115 -15.27 0.34 5.51
CA VAL A 115 -14.26 -0.39 6.31
C VAL A 115 -14.06 0.25 7.68
N ASP A 116 -14.11 1.58 7.78
CA ASP A 116 -13.99 2.29 9.06
C ASP A 116 -15.25 2.09 9.92
N ALA A 117 -16.44 2.11 9.34
CA ALA A 117 -17.66 1.79 10.07
C ALA A 117 -17.66 0.33 10.57
N TRP A 118 -17.23 -0.61 9.72
CA TRP A 118 -17.11 -2.01 10.09
C TRP A 118 -16.13 -2.22 11.25
N LYS A 119 -14.95 -1.58 11.19
CA LYS A 119 -13.97 -1.56 12.28
C LYS A 119 -14.58 -1.10 13.61
N ASN A 120 -15.45 -0.10 13.55
CA ASN A 120 -16.07 0.54 14.71
C ASN A 120 -17.48 -0.02 15.04
N SER A 121 -17.88 -1.15 14.44
CA SER A 121 -19.19 -1.77 14.72
C SER A 121 -19.35 -2.14 16.20
N LEU A 122 -20.59 -2.06 16.69
CA LEU A 122 -20.96 -2.45 18.05
C LEU A 122 -20.92 -3.98 18.26
N SER A 123 -21.15 -4.77 17.21
CA SER A 123 -21.09 -6.23 17.27
C SER A 123 -19.65 -6.72 17.45
N ILE A 124 -19.44 -7.64 18.39
CA ILE A 124 -18.14 -8.27 18.63
C ILE A 124 -17.74 -9.19 17.46
N GLU A 125 -18.72 -9.87 16.87
CA GLU A 125 -18.56 -10.73 15.70
C GLU A 125 -18.06 -9.93 14.50
N CYS A 126 -18.63 -8.74 14.26
CA CYS A 126 -18.19 -7.84 13.21
C CYS A 126 -16.75 -7.38 13.42
N ARG A 127 -16.36 -6.99 14.64
CA ARG A 127 -14.98 -6.61 14.95
C ARG A 127 -13.99 -7.76 14.83
N ASN A 128 -14.41 -8.99 15.17
CA ASN A 128 -13.59 -10.19 14.99
C ASN A 128 -13.38 -10.50 13.50
N LEU A 129 -14.41 -10.34 12.67
CA LEU A 129 -14.29 -10.49 11.22
C LEU A 129 -13.41 -9.39 10.61
N TYR A 130 -13.56 -8.14 11.07
CA TYR A 130 -12.70 -7.03 10.67
C TYR A 130 -11.24 -7.32 10.98
N THR A 131 -10.94 -7.87 12.17
CA THR A 131 -9.58 -8.24 12.56
C THR A 131 -8.96 -9.19 11.52
N LYS A 132 -9.66 -10.26 11.16
CA LYS A 132 -9.20 -11.22 10.13
C LYS A 132 -8.96 -10.54 8.77
N PHE A 133 -9.86 -9.64 8.37
CA PHE A 133 -9.68 -8.86 7.15
C PHE A 133 -8.46 -7.94 7.24
N SER A 134 -8.28 -7.23 8.35
CA SER A 134 -7.18 -6.27 8.56
C SER A 134 -5.81 -6.93 8.73
N ASP A 135 -5.77 -8.21 9.08
CA ASP A 135 -4.55 -9.02 9.06
C ASP A 135 -4.06 -9.28 7.63
N ILE A 136 -4.98 -9.32 6.66
CA ILE A 136 -4.69 -9.58 5.23
C ILE A 136 -4.59 -8.29 4.42
N TYR A 137 -5.47 -7.33 4.69
CA TYR A 137 -5.64 -6.14 3.85
C TYR A 137 -5.48 -4.84 4.64
N SER A 138 -4.82 -3.87 4.03
CA SER A 138 -4.76 -2.49 4.49
C SER A 138 -5.49 -1.60 3.50
N VAL A 139 -6.56 -0.94 3.94
CA VAL A 139 -7.32 0.04 3.16
C VAL A 139 -6.95 1.44 3.65
N ARG A 140 -6.57 2.33 2.73
CA ARG A 140 -6.18 3.70 3.05
C ARG A 140 -6.75 4.67 2.02
N THR A 141 -7.01 5.89 2.47
CA THR A 141 -7.40 7.00 1.61
C THR A 141 -6.39 8.12 1.67
N ARG A 142 -6.22 8.82 0.56
CA ARG A 142 -5.43 10.05 0.48
C ARG A 142 -6.11 11.08 -0.41
N HIS A 143 -6.05 12.33 0.02
CA HIS A 143 -6.32 13.47 -0.84
C HIS A 143 -5.07 13.82 -1.63
N ALA A 144 -5.25 13.90 -2.95
CA ALA A 144 -4.21 14.19 -3.92
C ALA A 144 -4.48 15.56 -4.57
N PRO A 145 -3.99 16.65 -3.95
CA PRO A 145 -4.20 17.99 -4.48
C PRO A 145 -3.41 18.19 -5.78
N VAL A 146 -3.98 18.97 -6.70
CA VAL A 146 -3.34 19.34 -7.96
C VAL A 146 -3.71 20.76 -8.37
N VAL A 147 -2.72 21.50 -8.84
CA VAL A 147 -2.90 22.85 -9.36
C VAL A 147 -3.11 22.75 -10.87
N ILE A 148 -4.31 23.13 -11.32
CA ILE A 148 -4.68 23.22 -12.73
C ILE A 148 -4.65 24.70 -13.13
N PRO A 149 -3.74 25.13 -14.04
CA PRO A 149 -3.69 26.51 -14.53
C PRO A 149 -4.98 26.92 -15.24
N ASP A 150 -5.34 28.21 -15.17
CA ASP A 150 -6.59 28.72 -15.75
C ASP A 150 -6.70 28.48 -17.25
N SER A 151 -5.59 28.60 -17.97
CA SER A 151 -5.50 28.28 -19.40
C SER A 151 -5.79 26.81 -19.71
N PHE A 152 -5.57 25.90 -18.75
CA PHE A 152 -5.79 24.47 -18.93
C PHE A 152 -7.20 24.02 -18.54
N ILE A 153 -7.89 24.78 -17.67
CA ILE A 153 -9.24 24.46 -17.18
C ILE A 153 -10.23 24.14 -18.31
N PRO A 154 -10.35 24.93 -19.40
CA PRO A 154 -11.31 24.63 -20.46
C PRO A 154 -11.08 23.26 -21.11
N LYS A 155 -9.82 22.81 -21.20
CA LYS A 155 -9.47 21.50 -21.74
C LYS A 155 -9.83 20.37 -20.77
N VAL A 156 -9.51 20.54 -19.48
CA VAL A 156 -9.87 19.57 -18.44
C VAL A 156 -11.38 19.45 -18.29
N LEU A 157 -12.13 20.55 -18.33
CA LEU A 157 -13.59 20.54 -18.30
C LEU A 157 -14.18 19.70 -19.43
N ARG A 158 -13.65 19.84 -20.66
CA ARG A 158 -14.10 19.01 -21.79
C ARG A 158 -13.90 17.52 -21.53
N TRP A 159 -12.76 17.12 -20.95
CA TRP A 159 -12.52 15.72 -20.58
C TRP A 159 -13.50 15.21 -19.52
N LEU A 160 -13.94 16.10 -18.64
CA LEU A 160 -14.89 15.81 -17.56
C LEU A 160 -16.36 16.01 -17.98
N GLY A 161 -16.66 16.05 -19.28
CA GLY A 161 -18.03 16.23 -19.76
C GLY A 161 -18.65 17.58 -19.39
N ASN A 162 -17.84 18.62 -19.26
CA ASN A 162 -18.19 19.98 -18.82
C ASN A 162 -18.78 20.07 -17.40
N SER A 163 -18.56 19.05 -16.55
CA SER A 163 -18.99 19.08 -15.15
C SER A 163 -18.04 19.90 -14.28
N LYS A 164 -18.53 21.02 -13.74
CA LYS A 164 -17.80 21.83 -12.74
C LYS A 164 -17.55 21.06 -11.44
N GLN A 165 -18.49 20.21 -11.03
CA GLN A 165 -18.33 19.37 -9.84
C GLN A 165 -17.15 18.41 -9.99
N LEU A 166 -17.02 17.76 -11.16
CA LEU A 166 -15.89 16.90 -11.43
C LEU A 166 -14.58 17.67 -11.56
N LEU A 167 -14.60 18.92 -12.03
CA LEU A 167 -13.42 19.78 -12.06
C LEU A 167 -12.91 20.06 -10.63
N GLU A 168 -13.81 20.39 -9.71
CA GLU A 168 -13.44 20.57 -8.30
C GLU A 168 -12.92 19.27 -7.68
N GLY A 169 -13.56 18.14 -7.99
CA GLY A 169 -13.05 16.81 -7.62
C GLY A 169 -11.68 16.49 -8.21
N ALA A 170 -11.37 16.99 -9.41
CA ALA A 170 -10.06 16.83 -10.03
C ALA A 170 -8.97 17.65 -9.32
N ARG A 171 -9.30 18.81 -8.73
CA ARG A 171 -8.34 19.63 -7.95
C ARG A 171 -7.92 18.98 -6.64
N SER A 172 -8.78 18.16 -6.04
CA SER A 172 -8.52 17.43 -4.80
C SER A 172 -9.07 16.01 -4.89
N GLN A 173 -8.31 15.12 -5.53
CA GLN A 173 -8.76 13.76 -5.84
C GLN A 173 -8.70 12.89 -4.58
N LEU A 174 -9.78 12.21 -4.25
CA LEU A 174 -9.80 11.14 -3.26
C LEU A 174 -9.31 9.84 -3.92
N ILE A 175 -8.23 9.29 -3.37
CA ILE A 175 -7.62 8.05 -3.86
C ILE A 175 -7.72 7.02 -2.75
N THR A 176 -8.27 5.85 -3.09
CA THR A 176 -8.37 4.69 -2.19
C THR A 176 -7.35 3.64 -2.63
N SER A 177 -6.43 3.27 -1.74
CA SER A 177 -5.48 2.19 -1.95
C SER A 177 -5.83 1.00 -1.07
N ILE A 178 -5.89 -0.19 -1.67
CA ILE A 178 -6.06 -1.47 -0.98
C ILE A 178 -4.80 -2.28 -1.19
N GLU A 179 -4.13 -2.66 -0.11
CA GLU A 179 -2.89 -3.41 -0.12
C GLU A 179 -3.10 -4.78 0.53
N ASN A 180 -2.67 -5.85 -0.13
CA ASN A 180 -2.57 -7.16 0.48
C ASN A 180 -1.22 -7.26 1.22
N LEU A 181 -1.28 -7.40 2.54
CA LEU A 181 -0.11 -7.41 3.42
C LEU A 181 0.75 -8.67 3.26
N TYR A 182 0.23 -9.74 2.67
CA TYR A 182 0.97 -10.98 2.42
C TYR A 182 1.60 -11.01 1.02
N THR A 183 0.84 -10.69 -0.02
CA THR A 183 1.35 -10.69 -1.41
C THR A 183 2.11 -9.42 -1.76
N GLN A 184 1.94 -8.35 -0.97
CA GLN A 184 2.47 -7.00 -1.23
C GLN A 184 1.90 -6.38 -2.52
N GLU A 185 0.82 -6.93 -3.05
CA GLU A 185 0.11 -6.36 -4.18
C GLU A 185 -0.82 -5.25 -3.71
N SER A 186 -0.98 -4.22 -4.53
CA SER A 186 -1.89 -3.12 -4.24
C SER A 186 -2.78 -2.80 -5.43
N THR A 187 -4.00 -2.42 -5.13
CA THR A 187 -4.96 -1.89 -6.10
C THR A 187 -5.35 -0.49 -5.68
N ILE A 188 -5.36 0.43 -6.65
CA ILE A 188 -5.65 1.83 -6.40
C ILE A 188 -6.86 2.26 -7.21
N PHE A 189 -7.79 2.90 -6.52
CA PHE A 189 -9.02 3.44 -7.08
C PHE A 189 -9.00 4.96 -7.02
N ASN A 190 -9.17 5.58 -8.17
CA ASN A 190 -9.41 7.01 -8.30
C ASN A 190 -10.57 7.22 -9.29
N PRO A 191 -11.76 7.62 -8.81
CA PRO A 191 -12.93 7.80 -9.66
C PRO A 191 -12.70 8.81 -10.79
N ILE A 192 -11.98 9.89 -10.52
CA ILE A 192 -11.68 10.94 -11.52
C ILE A 192 -10.80 10.38 -12.64
N ARG A 193 -9.91 9.43 -12.34
CA ARG A 193 -9.03 8.80 -13.34
C ARG A 193 -9.77 7.99 -14.40
N SER A 194 -10.96 7.49 -14.11
CA SER A 194 -11.82 6.83 -15.11
C SER A 194 -12.23 7.74 -16.26
N LYS A 195 -12.11 9.07 -16.10
CA LYS A 195 -12.44 10.09 -17.10
C LYS A 195 -11.24 10.54 -17.94
N ARG A 196 -10.08 9.89 -17.80
CA ARG A 196 -8.88 10.22 -18.56
C ARG A 196 -9.13 9.97 -20.07
N PRO A 197 -8.74 10.92 -20.96
CA PRO A 197 -8.78 10.67 -22.40
C PRO A 197 -7.77 9.60 -22.83
N GLY A 198 -8.15 8.76 -23.80
CA GLY A 198 -7.22 7.84 -24.48
C GLY A 198 -6.92 6.52 -23.75
N ALA A 199 -7.86 5.98 -22.97
CA ALA A 199 -7.67 4.71 -22.26
C ALA A 199 -7.71 3.43 -23.15
N ALA A 200 -7.65 3.57 -24.47
CA ALA A 200 -7.74 2.46 -25.42
C ALA A 200 -6.48 2.39 -26.30
N GLY A 201 -5.75 1.26 -26.26
CA GLY A 201 -4.80 0.86 -27.30
C GLY A 201 -3.39 0.51 -26.80
N GLY A 202 -2.92 -0.66 -27.20
CA GLY A 202 -1.51 -1.07 -27.13
C GLY A 202 -0.81 -0.87 -28.48
N ALA A 203 0.52 -0.74 -28.47
CA ALA A 203 1.33 -0.47 -29.65
C ALA A 203 1.51 -1.74 -30.53
N THR A 204 1.34 -1.60 -31.85
CA THR A 204 1.67 -2.61 -32.88
C THR A 204 2.99 -2.28 -33.58
N SER A 205 3.47 -3.12 -34.50
CA SER A 205 4.67 -2.86 -35.31
C SER A 205 4.55 -1.65 -36.25
N GLU A 206 3.34 -1.16 -36.55
CA GLU A 206 3.10 0.07 -37.35
C GLU A 206 3.30 1.36 -36.53
N THR A 207 3.66 1.22 -35.24
CA THR A 207 3.73 2.35 -34.30
C THR A 207 4.83 3.35 -34.63
N LEU A 208 5.95 2.96 -35.25
CA LEU A 208 7.07 3.89 -35.47
C LEU A 208 6.75 4.95 -36.52
N GLU A 209 6.13 4.57 -37.64
CA GLU A 209 5.71 5.51 -38.69
C GLU A 209 4.58 6.41 -38.18
N TYR A 210 3.60 5.81 -37.51
CA TYR A 210 2.53 6.53 -36.82
C TYR A 210 3.06 7.54 -35.78
N VAL A 211 4.06 7.17 -34.98
CA VAL A 211 4.68 8.07 -34.00
C VAL A 211 5.41 9.22 -34.70
N SER A 212 6.11 8.97 -35.81
CA SER A 212 6.77 10.04 -36.58
C SER A 212 5.76 11.05 -37.14
N GLU A 213 4.67 10.58 -37.73
CA GLU A 213 3.58 11.44 -38.21
C GLU A 213 2.91 12.21 -37.06
N LEU A 214 2.66 11.54 -35.94
CA LEU A 214 2.07 12.16 -34.75
C LEU A 214 2.97 13.24 -34.17
N LEU A 215 4.29 13.02 -34.15
CA LEU A 215 5.26 14.03 -33.70
C LEU A 215 5.18 15.27 -34.58
N GLN A 216 5.19 15.14 -35.90
CA GLN A 216 5.10 16.29 -36.80
C GLN A 216 3.74 17.01 -36.69
N ALA A 217 2.65 16.26 -36.61
CA ALA A 217 1.29 16.82 -36.55
C ALA A 217 1.01 17.59 -35.24
N THR A 218 1.66 17.20 -34.14
CA THR A 218 1.34 17.74 -32.81
C THR A 218 2.28 18.86 -32.34
N GLU A 219 3.38 19.13 -33.04
CA GLU A 219 4.43 20.06 -32.58
C GLU A 219 3.91 21.45 -32.21
N LYS A 220 3.06 22.04 -33.04
CA LYS A 220 2.56 23.42 -32.85
C LYS A 220 1.62 23.58 -31.66
N ASP A 221 0.85 22.53 -31.35
CA ASP A 221 -0.22 22.53 -30.34
C ASP A 221 0.02 21.54 -29.20
N CYS A 222 1.27 21.11 -29.03
CA CYS A 222 1.67 20.20 -27.98
C CYS A 222 1.50 20.83 -26.59
N ASP A 223 0.71 20.19 -25.74
CA ASP A 223 0.52 20.61 -24.33
C ASP A 223 1.83 20.57 -23.55
N PHE A 224 2.68 19.58 -23.82
CA PHE A 224 3.96 19.41 -23.13
C PHE A 224 5.00 20.46 -23.55
N CYS A 225 4.98 20.95 -24.80
CA CYS A 225 5.77 22.11 -25.19
C CYS A 225 5.29 23.39 -24.48
N LYS A 226 3.98 23.50 -24.21
CA LYS A 226 3.36 24.62 -23.48
C LYS A 226 3.15 24.29 -21.99
N TYR A 227 4.06 23.52 -21.39
CA TYR A 227 3.87 22.89 -20.07
C TYR A 227 3.44 23.86 -18.97
N LYS A 228 3.97 25.08 -18.91
CA LYS A 228 3.63 26.07 -17.86
C LYS A 228 2.14 26.37 -17.79
N ASN A 229 1.47 26.33 -18.95
CA ASN A 229 0.09 26.78 -19.12
C ASN A 229 -0.87 25.62 -19.38
N ASN A 230 -0.39 24.52 -19.96
CA ASN A 230 -1.23 23.41 -20.44
C ASN A 230 -0.95 22.09 -19.71
N THR A 231 -0.25 22.13 -18.58
CA THR A 231 -0.09 20.95 -17.71
C THR A 231 -0.48 21.28 -16.27
N ALA A 232 -0.84 20.23 -15.53
CA ALA A 232 -1.10 20.32 -14.11
C ALA A 232 0.21 20.32 -13.31
N ARG A 233 0.20 20.87 -12.10
CA ARG A 233 1.37 20.92 -11.20
C ARG A 233 1.02 20.43 -9.81
N ASP A 234 2.00 19.88 -9.12
CA ASP A 234 1.87 19.60 -7.70
C ASP A 234 1.88 20.91 -6.90
N PRO A 235 1.22 20.99 -5.72
CA PRO A 235 1.18 22.22 -4.93
C PRO A 235 2.55 22.71 -4.45
N PHE A 236 3.53 21.80 -4.32
CA PHE A 236 4.91 22.14 -3.98
C PHE A 236 5.73 22.61 -5.21
N GLY A 237 5.12 22.67 -6.38
CA GLY A 237 5.76 23.12 -7.61
C GLY A 237 6.35 21.97 -8.45
N SER A 238 7.35 22.33 -9.25
CA SER A 238 8.02 21.46 -10.22
C SER A 238 9.52 21.50 -10.00
N VAL A 239 10.19 20.36 -10.18
CA VAL A 239 11.64 20.33 -10.39
C VAL A 239 11.89 20.70 -11.85
N ASP A 240 12.72 21.71 -12.08
CA ASP A 240 13.04 22.25 -13.40
C ASP A 240 14.57 22.24 -13.57
N SER A 241 15.06 21.40 -14.47
CA SER A 241 16.49 21.26 -14.79
C SER A 241 16.80 21.97 -16.11
N GLN A 242 18.03 21.86 -16.61
CA GLN A 242 18.35 22.44 -17.92
C GLN A 242 17.53 21.80 -19.05
N PHE A 243 17.33 20.47 -19.03
CA PHE A 243 16.76 19.71 -20.15
C PHE A 243 15.38 19.14 -19.86
N THR A 244 15.06 18.93 -18.59
CA THR A 244 13.85 18.24 -18.16
C THR A 244 13.10 19.01 -17.09
N LEU A 245 11.83 18.70 -16.92
CA LEU A 245 11.04 19.20 -15.80
C LEU A 245 10.01 18.19 -15.35
N THR A 246 9.50 18.34 -14.13
CA THR A 246 8.37 17.55 -13.63
C THR A 246 7.07 18.31 -13.74
N VAL A 247 6.02 17.66 -14.25
CA VAL A 247 4.64 18.14 -14.18
C VAL A 247 3.79 17.13 -13.43
N SER A 248 2.65 17.51 -12.88
CA SER A 248 1.71 16.55 -12.29
C SER A 248 0.83 15.95 -13.38
N ASN A 249 0.52 14.66 -13.26
CA ASN A 249 -0.65 14.12 -13.96
C ASN A 249 -1.90 14.83 -13.44
N THR A 250 -2.80 15.22 -14.35
CA THR A 250 -4.12 15.77 -13.99
C THR A 250 -4.98 14.70 -13.30
N PHE A 251 -4.88 13.45 -13.75
CA PHE A 251 -5.61 12.30 -13.23
C PHE A 251 -4.65 11.37 -12.47
N LYS A 252 -4.58 11.51 -11.15
CA LYS A 252 -3.53 10.92 -10.32
C LYS A 252 -3.76 9.43 -10.04
N VAL A 253 -2.68 8.68 -9.83
CA VAL A 253 -2.74 7.30 -9.31
C VAL A 253 -2.45 7.29 -7.81
N GLU A 254 -1.63 8.22 -7.33
CA GLU A 254 -1.29 8.38 -5.91
C GLU A 254 -1.20 9.87 -5.59
N LYS A 255 -1.09 10.24 -4.31
CA LYS A 255 -0.99 11.63 -3.83
C LYS A 255 -0.05 12.47 -4.70
N PHE A 256 1.12 11.94 -4.98
CA PHE A 256 2.08 12.52 -5.92
C PHE A 256 2.27 11.55 -7.08
N HIS A 257 1.94 12.02 -8.28
CA HIS A 257 1.98 11.23 -9.50
C HIS A 257 2.34 12.16 -10.64
N SER A 258 3.63 12.25 -10.91
CA SER A 258 4.21 13.25 -11.80
C SER A 258 4.68 12.58 -13.10
N LEU A 259 4.84 13.39 -14.14
CA LEU A 259 5.51 13.05 -15.39
C LEU A 259 6.82 13.82 -15.45
N VAL A 260 7.85 13.18 -15.98
CA VAL A 260 9.08 13.87 -16.38
C VAL A 260 8.94 14.19 -17.86
N LEU A 261 9.09 15.47 -18.21
CA LEU A 261 9.04 15.95 -19.58
C LEU A 261 10.43 16.43 -19.99
N TRP A 262 10.83 16.11 -21.21
CA TRP A 262 11.89 16.84 -21.89
C TRP A 262 11.35 18.19 -22.39
N LYS A 263 12.23 19.19 -22.45
CA LYS A 263 11.87 20.54 -22.92
C LYS A 263 11.75 20.65 -24.44
N HIS A 264 12.21 19.64 -25.18
CA HIS A 264 12.02 19.53 -26.62
C HIS A 264 10.81 18.62 -26.94
N HIS A 265 10.22 18.83 -28.13
CA HIS A 265 8.96 18.19 -28.52
C HIS A 265 9.06 16.67 -28.69
N ASN A 266 10.13 16.18 -29.32
CA ASN A 266 10.33 14.74 -29.53
C ASN A 266 11.04 14.13 -28.31
N PRO A 267 10.36 13.39 -27.41
CA PRO A 267 10.98 12.85 -26.20
C PRO A 267 11.95 11.70 -26.46
N LEU A 268 12.06 11.21 -27.71
CA LEU A 268 12.99 10.14 -28.09
C LEU A 268 14.30 10.69 -28.68
N ALA A 269 14.36 11.99 -29.00
CA ALA A 269 15.56 12.66 -29.47
C ALA A 269 16.44 13.06 -28.27
N ILE A 270 16.86 12.08 -27.48
CA ILE A 270 17.65 12.27 -26.25
C ILE A 270 19.13 12.16 -26.58
N GLU A 271 19.91 13.14 -26.15
CA GLU A 271 21.37 13.10 -26.24
C GLU A 271 22.00 12.60 -24.92
N GLU A 272 23.18 11.99 -24.99
CA GLU A 272 23.84 11.37 -23.81
C GLU A 272 24.06 12.38 -22.66
N TYR A 273 24.40 13.63 -23.00
CA TYR A 273 24.65 14.68 -22.02
C TYR A 273 23.38 15.16 -21.29
N GLU A 274 22.19 14.85 -21.81
CA GLU A 274 20.91 15.22 -21.19
C GLU A 274 20.47 14.23 -20.09
N VAL A 275 21.06 13.03 -20.06
CA VAL A 275 20.72 11.95 -19.11
C VAL A 275 21.71 11.84 -17.95
N CYS A 276 22.99 12.18 -18.19
CA CYS A 276 24.10 11.90 -17.28
C CYS A 276 24.45 13.05 -16.31
N MET A 277 23.65 14.12 -16.24
CA MET A 277 23.82 15.24 -15.30
C MET A 277 22.80 15.19 -14.16
#